data_AF-A0A7C6A2I7-F1
#
_entry.id   AF-A0A7C6A2I7-F1
#
_cell.length_a   1.000
_cell.length_b   1.000
_cell.length_c   1.000
_cell.angle_alpha   90.00
_cell.angle_beta   90.00
_cell.angle_gamma   90.00
#
_symmetry.space_group_name_H-M   'P 1'
#
loop_
_entity.id
_entity.type
_entity.pdbx_description
1 polymer ?
#
loop_
_entity_poly.entity_id
_entity_poly.type
_entity_poly.pdbx_seq_one_letter_code
_entity_poly.pdbx_strand_id
1 'polypeptide(L)'
;MGWFAHRREFLKAAAALPCLRATAAGGEDARYIAEARYYEKLPHRKVKCVLCPRECVIDDRERGYCGVRENRGGVYYTLVHSRVCAANIDPIEKKPFFHVLPGTLAFSIATAGCNVNCKMCQNWDISQVRPEQVRSMYMPPREVASLARQNQCATIAYTYSEPVIFYEYMMDTAEAARSNGVRNVVVTGGYIKAEPLRELCRRVDAVKVDLKAFSEKFYREIVNGELKPVLETLVNLRKAGMWTEIVYLVIPTLNDGDAEFRGLARWVKAELGLDVPLHFTRFHPQYLLKNLPVTPLKTLERAKAIADAEGLHYVYLGNVPGHPAENTYCPKCRRVLIQREGYFIRGVHIKRGRCQGCQQPIPGIWG
;
A
#
# COMPACT_ATOMS: atom_id res chain seq x y z
N MET A 1 -22.94 -20.40 14.66
CA MET A 1 -21.62 -21.06 14.59
C MET A 1 -20.70 -20.14 13.81
N GLY A 2 -19.93 -19.34 14.54
CA GLY A 2 -19.23 -18.17 14.01
C GLY A 2 -17.82 -18.49 13.52
N TRP A 3 -17.53 -18.08 12.30
CA TRP A 3 -16.17 -17.97 11.73
C TRP A 3 -15.94 -16.50 11.37
N PHE A 4 -15.88 -15.64 12.40
CA PHE A 4 -15.38 -14.27 12.25
C PHE A 4 -13.93 -14.25 12.71
N ALA A 5 -13.02 -14.65 11.83
CA ALA A 5 -11.60 -14.45 12.05
C ALA A 5 -11.30 -12.95 11.93
N HIS A 6 -11.20 -12.28 13.08
CA HIS A 6 -10.54 -10.98 13.18
C HIS A 6 -9.17 -11.07 12.48
N ARG A 7 -8.70 -9.97 11.86
CA ARG A 7 -7.33 -9.83 11.31
C ARG A 7 -6.20 -10.24 12.27
N ARG A 8 -6.50 -10.36 13.58
CA ARG A 8 -5.60 -10.86 14.63
C ARG A 8 -5.59 -12.38 14.81
N GLU A 9 -6.62 -13.12 14.42
CA GLU A 9 -6.72 -14.58 14.63
C GLU A 9 -5.86 -15.38 13.63
N PHE A 10 -5.55 -14.82 12.46
CA PHE A 10 -4.65 -15.46 11.47
C PHE A 10 -3.17 -15.49 11.90
N LEU A 11 -2.82 -14.89 13.05
CA LEU A 11 -1.47 -14.93 13.63
C LEU A 11 -1.08 -16.31 14.17
N LYS A 12 -2.00 -17.28 14.25
CA LYS A 12 -1.70 -18.61 14.82
C LYS A 12 -1.05 -19.59 13.84
N ALA A 13 -0.99 -19.29 12.54
CA ALA A 13 -0.40 -20.19 11.53
C ALA A 13 0.81 -19.62 10.77
N ALA A 14 1.17 -18.36 11.01
CA ALA A 14 2.47 -17.84 10.61
C ALA A 14 3.46 -18.16 11.72
N ALA A 15 4.66 -18.65 11.38
CA ALA A 15 5.75 -18.70 12.33
C ALA A 15 5.93 -17.29 12.91
N ALA A 16 5.48 -17.09 14.14
CA ALA A 16 5.77 -15.88 14.87
C ALA A 16 7.30 -15.83 14.96
N LEU A 17 7.90 -14.82 14.31
CA LEU A 17 9.25 -14.44 14.70
C LEU A 17 9.22 -14.30 16.23
N PRO A 18 10.21 -14.85 16.96
CA PRO A 18 10.31 -14.57 18.38
C PRO A 18 10.19 -13.06 18.54
N CYS A 19 9.22 -12.60 19.33
CA CYS A 19 9.00 -11.18 19.61
C CYS A 19 10.37 -10.57 19.91
N LEU A 20 10.95 -9.87 18.94
CA LEU A 20 12.14 -9.06 19.14
C LEU A 20 11.71 -8.08 20.24
N ARG A 21 12.32 -8.21 21.41
CA ARG A 21 11.93 -7.46 22.61
C ARG A 21 11.92 -5.98 22.24
N ALA A 22 10.72 -5.41 22.12
CA ALA A 22 10.54 -3.98 21.99
C ALA A 22 10.95 -3.37 23.33
N THR A 23 12.18 -2.85 23.39
CA THR A 23 12.63 -2.01 24.49
C THR A 23 11.83 -0.71 24.46
N ALA A 24 11.34 -0.26 25.62
CA ALA A 24 10.83 1.09 25.74
C ALA A 24 11.89 2.07 25.20
N ALA A 25 11.49 3.00 24.33
CA ALA A 25 12.36 3.98 23.74
C ALA A 25 12.87 4.94 24.84
N GLY A 26 14.05 4.64 25.36
CA GLY A 26 14.80 5.49 26.30
C GLY A 26 16.28 5.35 25.98
N GLY A 27 16.80 6.26 25.16
CA GLY A 27 18.19 6.35 24.69
C GLY A 27 18.44 5.55 23.40
N GLU A 28 18.69 6.10 22.20
CA GLU A 28 19.04 7.44 21.75
C GLU A 28 18.19 7.76 20.50
N ASP A 29 17.28 8.74 20.56
CA ASP A 29 16.41 9.07 19.42
C ASP A 29 17.19 9.56 18.18
N ALA A 30 18.43 10.01 18.37
CA ALA A 30 19.34 10.46 17.33
C ALA A 30 19.58 9.40 16.22
N ARG A 31 19.57 8.11 16.57
CA ARG A 31 19.78 7.02 15.60
C ARG A 31 18.66 6.88 14.57
N TYR A 32 17.49 7.48 14.82
CA TYR A 32 16.34 7.45 13.92
C TYR A 32 16.27 8.67 13.00
N ILE A 33 17.23 9.58 13.11
CA ILE A 33 17.20 10.87 12.45
C ILE A 33 18.09 10.84 11.21
N ALA A 34 17.52 11.25 10.09
CA ALA A 34 18.25 11.44 8.83
C ALA A 34 17.73 12.71 8.14
N GLU A 35 18.59 13.38 7.38
CA GLU A 35 18.17 14.54 6.59
C GLU A 35 17.12 14.12 5.55
N ALA A 36 16.04 14.90 5.45
CA ALA A 36 14.98 14.69 4.48
C ALA A 36 15.46 15.06 3.06
N ARG A 37 15.04 14.31 2.05
CA ARG A 37 15.51 14.52 0.67
C ARG A 37 14.72 15.58 -0.12
N TYR A 38 13.47 15.84 0.26
CA TYR A 38 12.53 16.65 -0.53
C TYR A 38 11.99 17.83 0.27
N TYR A 39 12.82 18.88 0.37
CA TYR A 39 12.41 20.15 0.94
C TYR A 39 13.19 21.33 0.35
N GLU A 40 12.60 22.52 0.41
CA GLU A 40 13.22 23.77 0.02
C GLU A 40 13.52 24.59 1.28
N LYS A 41 14.69 25.24 1.33
CA LYS A 41 15.02 26.20 2.39
C LYS A 41 14.34 27.53 2.09
N LEU A 42 13.73 28.11 3.12
CA LEU A 42 13.06 29.41 3.05
C LEU A 42 13.73 30.42 4.01
N PRO A 43 13.45 31.73 3.89
CA PRO A 43 13.91 32.73 4.84
C PRO A 43 13.54 32.41 6.29
N HIS A 44 14.28 32.98 7.24
CA HIS A 44 14.04 32.82 8.69
C HIS A 44 14.06 31.37 9.18
N ARG A 45 14.94 30.54 8.58
CA ARG A 45 15.08 29.11 8.91
C ARG A 45 13.83 28.27 8.67
N LYS A 46 12.83 28.78 7.94
CA LYS A 46 11.68 27.99 7.52
C LYS A 46 12.09 26.98 6.46
N VAL A 47 11.29 25.93 6.30
CA VAL A 47 11.42 24.98 5.20
C VAL A 47 10.06 24.71 4.55
N LYS A 48 10.04 24.40 3.26
CA LYS A 48 8.85 23.89 2.57
C LYS A 48 9.08 22.43 2.19
N CYS A 49 8.27 21.52 2.70
CA CYS A 49 8.31 20.11 2.33
C CYS A 49 7.71 19.92 0.92
N VAL A 50 8.43 19.29 0.00
CA VAL A 50 7.95 19.03 -1.38
C VAL A 50 7.81 17.54 -1.69
N LEU A 51 7.73 16.70 -0.64
CA LEU A 51 7.58 15.26 -0.75
C LEU A 51 6.17 14.84 -1.20
N CYS A 52 5.15 15.50 -0.67
CA CYS A 52 3.75 15.16 -0.91
C CYS A 52 2.91 16.42 -1.16
N PRO A 53 1.69 16.28 -1.71
CA PRO A 53 0.84 17.41 -2.10
C PRO A 53 0.46 18.38 -0.96
N ARG A 54 0.73 18.02 0.32
CA ARG A 54 0.51 18.92 1.45
C ARG A 54 1.35 20.20 1.40
N GLU A 55 2.53 20.12 0.80
CA GLU A 55 3.45 21.25 0.65
C GLU A 55 3.66 22.07 1.94
N CYS A 56 3.75 21.40 3.09
CA CYS A 56 3.81 22.04 4.40
C CYS A 56 4.96 23.06 4.46
N VAL A 57 4.68 24.26 4.96
CA VAL A 57 5.69 25.25 5.36
C VAL A 57 5.88 25.13 6.86
N ILE A 58 7.12 24.86 7.30
CA ILE A 58 7.44 24.48 8.67
C ILE A 58 8.45 25.47 9.27
N ASP A 59 8.10 26.05 10.41
CA ASP A 59 8.98 26.92 11.20
C ASP A 59 10.11 26.13 11.90
N ASP A 60 11.14 26.83 12.38
CA ASP A 60 12.22 26.18 13.14
C ASP A 60 11.65 25.47 14.38
N ARG A 61 12.09 24.22 14.62
CA ARG A 61 11.62 23.31 15.68
C ARG A 61 10.19 22.78 15.53
N GLU A 62 9.50 23.12 14.45
CA GLU A 62 8.16 22.60 14.17
C GLU A 62 8.19 21.32 13.32
N ARG A 63 7.04 20.64 13.26
CA ARG A 63 6.85 19.42 12.46
C ARG A 63 5.86 19.61 11.34
N GLY A 64 6.06 18.85 10.26
CA GLY A 64 5.07 18.77 9.18
C GLY A 64 3.81 18.02 9.59
N TYR A 65 2.77 18.09 8.75
CA TYR A 65 1.46 17.47 9.00
C TYR A 65 1.54 15.98 9.40
N CYS A 66 2.45 15.22 8.78
CA CYS A 66 2.63 13.80 9.08
C CYS A 66 3.19 13.50 10.48
N GLY A 67 3.71 14.50 11.19
CA GLY A 67 4.25 14.36 12.55
C GLY A 67 5.61 13.68 12.66
N VAL A 68 6.17 13.17 11.56
CA VAL A 68 7.42 12.39 11.53
C VAL A 68 8.62 13.12 10.97
N ARG A 69 8.46 14.40 10.61
CA ARG A 69 9.53 15.23 10.06
C ARG A 69 9.57 16.57 10.76
N GLU A 70 10.77 17.02 11.09
CA GLU A 70 11.02 18.17 11.95
C GLU A 70 12.08 19.09 11.33
N ASN A 71 11.83 20.39 11.39
CA ASN A 71 12.80 21.40 10.97
C ASN A 71 13.72 21.73 12.14
N ARG A 72 15.03 21.67 11.92
CA ARG A 72 16.05 22.03 12.91
C ARG A 72 17.05 22.97 12.27
N GLY A 73 16.95 24.25 12.61
CA GLY A 73 17.86 25.28 12.13
C GLY A 73 17.79 25.53 10.61
N GLY A 74 16.67 25.25 9.95
CA GLY A 74 16.52 25.37 8.50
C GLY A 74 16.98 24.12 7.71
N VAL A 75 17.20 23.01 8.40
CA VAL A 75 17.44 21.69 7.80
C VAL A 75 16.31 20.76 8.23
N TYR A 76 15.70 20.06 7.28
CA TYR A 76 14.55 19.21 7.55
C TYR A 76 15.00 17.77 7.74
N TYR A 77 14.51 17.12 8.80
CA TYR A 77 14.91 15.77 9.16
C TYR A 77 13.69 14.85 9.24
N THR A 78 13.83 13.62 8.77
CA THR A 78 12.91 12.53 9.16
C THR A 78 13.30 12.03 10.55
N LEU A 79 12.30 11.68 11.35
CA LEU A 79 12.43 11.12 12.70
C LEU A 79 12.16 9.61 12.74
N VAL A 80 11.92 9.01 11.57
CA VAL A 80 11.51 7.62 11.41
C VAL A 80 12.45 6.82 10.52
N HIS A 81 13.70 7.26 10.35
CA HIS A 81 14.70 6.42 9.69
C HIS A 81 14.99 5.21 10.58
N SER A 82 14.80 3.99 10.06
CA SER A 82 15.01 2.75 10.84
C SER A 82 14.15 2.62 12.11
N ARG A 83 13.08 3.41 12.28
CA ARG A 83 12.17 3.39 13.44
C ARG A 83 10.91 2.61 13.13
N VAL A 84 11.05 1.29 13.07
CA VAL A 84 9.97 0.38 12.65
C VAL A 84 9.00 0.16 13.80
N CYS A 85 7.71 0.45 13.59
CA CYS A 85 6.66 0.20 14.59
C CYS A 85 5.84 -1.07 14.30
N ALA A 86 5.99 -1.65 13.11
CA ALA A 86 5.41 -2.94 12.75
C ALA A 86 6.29 -3.66 11.73
N ALA A 87 6.59 -4.94 11.99
CA ALA A 87 7.27 -5.85 11.07
C ALA A 87 6.57 -7.21 11.08
N ASN A 88 6.19 -7.74 9.92
CA ASN A 88 5.57 -9.08 9.82
C ASN A 88 5.98 -9.78 8.53
N ILE A 89 5.98 -11.11 8.54
CA ILE A 89 6.03 -11.91 7.32
C ILE A 89 4.61 -12.28 6.95
N ASP A 90 4.14 -11.78 5.81
CA ASP A 90 2.79 -11.98 5.32
C ASP A 90 2.84 -12.55 3.88
N PRO A 91 1.86 -13.35 3.45
CA PRO A 91 1.69 -13.68 2.03
C PRO A 91 1.51 -12.40 1.19
N ILE A 92 2.03 -12.40 -0.03
CA ILE A 92 1.91 -11.27 -0.95
C ILE A 92 0.44 -10.93 -1.28
N GLU A 93 -0.45 -11.93 -1.22
CA GLU A 93 -1.91 -11.81 -1.38
C GLU A 93 -2.54 -10.90 -0.31
N LYS A 94 -1.92 -10.80 0.88
CA LYS A 94 -2.39 -9.89 1.94
C LYS A 94 -2.05 -8.42 1.62
N LYS A 95 -1.13 -8.16 0.69
CA LYS A 95 -0.78 -6.82 0.16
C LYS A 95 -1.52 -6.50 -1.14
N PRO A 96 -2.75 -6.99 -1.24
CA PRO A 96 -3.40 -7.55 -2.45
C PRO A 96 -2.68 -7.23 -3.76
N PHE A 97 -1.50 -7.84 -3.91
CA PHE A 97 -0.81 -7.92 -5.19
C PHE A 97 -1.11 -9.29 -5.77
N PHE A 98 -2.09 -9.36 -6.68
CA PHE A 98 -2.50 -10.64 -7.27
C PHE A 98 -1.68 -10.99 -8.51
N HIS A 99 -0.93 -10.02 -9.04
CA HIS A 99 -0.08 -10.16 -10.22
C HIS A 99 1.38 -9.85 -9.90
N VAL A 100 1.79 -9.97 -8.64
CA VAL A 100 3.20 -9.88 -8.22
C VAL A 100 3.53 -11.11 -7.40
N LEU A 101 4.33 -12.01 -7.98
CA LEU A 101 4.87 -13.20 -7.32
C LEU A 101 3.85 -13.98 -6.45
N PRO A 102 2.68 -14.41 -7.00
CA PRO A 102 1.65 -15.08 -6.21
C PRO A 102 2.18 -16.30 -5.44
N GLY A 103 1.75 -16.47 -4.20
CA GLY A 103 2.13 -17.56 -3.30
C GLY A 103 3.46 -17.36 -2.57
N THR A 104 4.15 -16.23 -2.81
CA THR A 104 5.38 -15.89 -2.09
C THR A 104 5.13 -15.09 -0.81
N LEU A 105 6.14 -15.04 0.05
CA LEU A 105 6.13 -14.26 1.29
C LEU A 105 6.74 -12.86 1.09
N ALA A 106 6.21 -11.90 1.84
CA ALA A 106 6.66 -10.52 1.87
C ALA A 106 7.07 -10.11 3.30
N PHE A 107 8.30 -9.62 3.46
CA PHE A 107 8.74 -8.99 4.70
C PHE A 107 8.19 -7.58 4.78
N SER A 108 7.15 -7.40 5.59
CA SER A 108 6.32 -6.21 5.62
C SER A 108 6.72 -5.29 6.76
N ILE A 109 7.02 -4.02 6.47
CA ILE A 109 7.43 -3.04 7.48
C ILE A 109 6.63 -1.74 7.40
N ALA A 110 6.56 -1.04 8.54
CA ALA A 110 5.97 0.29 8.67
C ALA A 110 6.65 1.12 9.76
N THR A 111 6.57 2.43 9.62
CA THR A 111 6.86 3.40 10.68
C THR A 111 5.60 4.12 11.12
N ALA A 112 5.68 4.88 12.21
CA ALA A 112 4.59 5.74 12.66
C ALA A 112 4.25 6.81 11.62
N GLY A 113 3.02 7.33 11.65
CA GLY A 113 2.58 8.52 10.91
C GLY A 113 1.93 8.26 9.55
N CYS A 114 1.32 9.30 8.97
CA CYS A 114 0.66 9.28 7.67
C CYS A 114 0.50 10.72 7.16
N ASN A 115 0.44 10.94 5.85
CA ASN A 115 0.19 12.28 5.28
C ASN A 115 -1.30 12.57 5.01
N VAL A 116 -2.19 11.63 5.34
CA VAL A 116 -3.65 11.73 5.28
C VAL A 116 -4.32 11.11 6.52
N ASN A 117 -5.58 11.44 6.79
CA ASN A 117 -6.30 11.02 8.01
C ASN A 117 -7.62 10.33 7.64
N CYS A 118 -7.50 9.18 6.97
CA CYS A 118 -8.62 8.31 6.62
C CYS A 118 -9.46 7.94 7.86
N LYS A 119 -10.74 8.34 7.90
CA LYS A 119 -11.70 7.96 8.96
C LYS A 119 -11.98 6.46 9.02
N MET A 120 -11.67 5.73 7.95
CA MET A 120 -11.74 4.26 7.83
C MET A 120 -10.40 3.55 8.04
N CYS A 121 -9.35 4.23 8.53
CA CYS A 121 -8.02 3.63 8.64
C CYS A 121 -8.02 2.38 9.53
N GLN A 122 -7.52 1.26 8.99
CA GLN A 122 -7.42 0.00 9.73
C GLN A 122 -6.20 -0.07 10.66
N ASN A 123 -5.20 0.77 10.42
CA ASN A 123 -3.95 0.84 11.19
C ASN A 123 -3.78 2.24 11.81
N TRP A 124 -4.90 2.84 12.24
CA TRP A 124 -4.95 4.21 12.77
C TRP A 124 -4.06 4.38 14.01
N ASP A 125 -3.87 3.31 14.77
CA ASP A 125 -3.05 3.22 15.97
C ASP A 125 -1.55 3.43 15.72
N ILE A 126 -1.09 3.20 14.49
CA ILE A 126 0.29 3.51 14.07
C ILE A 126 0.35 4.66 13.06
N SER A 127 -0.71 4.88 12.27
CA SER A 127 -0.68 5.87 11.19
C SER A 127 -1.09 7.28 11.64
N GLN A 128 -1.85 7.41 12.73
CA GLN A 128 -2.39 8.69 13.22
C GLN A 128 -1.73 9.15 14.52
N VAL A 129 -0.47 8.73 14.73
CA VAL A 129 0.32 9.02 15.92
C VAL A 129 1.73 9.46 15.53
N ARG A 130 2.38 10.18 16.45
CA ARG A 130 3.78 10.58 16.31
C ARG A 130 4.72 9.41 16.66
N PRO A 131 5.98 9.43 16.19
CA PRO A 131 6.93 8.32 16.41
C PRO A 131 7.23 8.01 17.88
N GLU A 132 7.14 9.01 18.75
CA GLU A 132 7.31 8.88 20.20
C GLU A 132 6.11 8.23 20.92
N GLN A 133 4.94 8.20 20.28
CA GLN A 133 3.70 7.69 20.88
C GLN A 133 3.46 6.20 20.61
N VAL A 134 4.34 5.56 19.83
CA VAL A 134 4.21 4.14 19.47
C VAL A 134 5.52 3.40 19.74
N ARG A 135 5.39 2.16 20.20
CA ARG A 135 6.54 1.26 20.38
C ARG A 135 7.19 1.01 19.03
N SER A 136 8.51 1.14 19.00
CA SER A 136 9.31 0.97 17.80
C SER A 136 10.58 0.20 18.10
N MET A 137 11.09 -0.49 17.09
CA MET A 137 12.37 -1.18 17.07
C MET A 137 13.31 -0.48 16.09
N TYR A 138 14.60 -0.47 16.42
CA TYR A 138 15.63 -0.04 15.48
C TYR A 138 15.95 -1.17 14.52
N MET A 139 15.76 -0.92 13.23
CA MET A 139 15.97 -1.91 12.19
C MET A 139 16.57 -1.21 10.96
N PRO A 140 17.90 -1.12 10.85
CA PRO A 140 18.56 -0.47 9.73
C PRO A 140 18.28 -1.18 8.39
N PRO A 141 18.38 -0.48 7.24
CA PRO A 141 18.12 -1.02 5.90
C PRO A 141 18.74 -2.40 5.61
N ARG A 142 20.00 -2.59 6.00
CA ARG A 142 20.73 -3.85 5.80
C ARG A 142 20.16 -5.00 6.62
N GLU A 143 19.68 -4.71 7.82
CA GLU A 143 19.04 -5.72 8.67
C GLU A 143 17.69 -6.15 8.09
N VAL A 144 16.88 -5.21 7.59
CA VAL A 144 15.62 -5.54 6.88
C VAL A 144 15.90 -6.48 5.70
N ALA A 145 16.88 -6.14 4.85
CA ALA A 145 17.25 -6.93 3.69
C ALA A 145 17.73 -8.34 4.09
N SER A 146 18.58 -8.42 5.12
CA SER A 146 19.06 -9.69 5.66
C SER A 146 17.93 -10.55 6.21
N LEU A 147 17.02 -9.97 7.02
CA LEU A 147 15.89 -10.69 7.59
C LEU A 147 14.92 -11.17 6.52
N ALA A 148 14.64 -10.36 5.50
CA ALA A 148 13.82 -10.78 4.37
C ALA A 148 14.45 -11.99 3.64
N ARG A 149 15.75 -11.95 3.38
CA ARG A 149 16.48 -13.05 2.74
C ARG A 149 16.51 -14.31 3.60
N GLN A 150 16.82 -14.19 4.89
CA GLN A 150 16.87 -15.30 5.85
C GLN A 150 15.52 -16.02 5.98
N ASN A 151 14.41 -15.26 5.92
CA ASN A 151 13.07 -15.80 6.00
C ASN A 151 12.48 -16.17 4.62
N GLN A 152 13.31 -16.23 3.57
CA GLN A 152 12.89 -16.62 2.22
C GLN A 152 11.75 -15.76 1.65
N CYS A 153 11.65 -14.50 2.08
CA CYS A 153 10.73 -13.55 1.50
C CYS A 153 11.22 -13.16 0.11
N ALA A 154 10.34 -13.27 -0.89
CA ALA A 154 10.65 -12.83 -2.24
C ALA A 154 10.63 -11.30 -2.38
N THR A 155 9.90 -10.64 -1.48
CA THR A 155 9.76 -9.18 -1.45
C THR A 155 9.90 -8.58 -0.06
N ILE A 156 10.30 -7.31 0.00
CA ILE A 156 10.02 -6.41 1.12
C ILE A 156 8.83 -5.53 0.74
N ALA A 157 7.85 -5.46 1.64
CA ALA A 157 6.64 -4.65 1.47
C ALA A 157 6.63 -3.46 2.42
N TYR A 158 6.68 -2.25 1.86
CA TYR A 158 6.48 -1.00 2.62
C TYR A 158 4.97 -0.74 2.72
N THR A 159 4.39 -0.81 3.93
CA THR A 159 2.92 -0.93 4.09
C THR A 159 2.42 -0.48 5.48
N TYR A 160 1.20 -0.89 5.84
CA TYR A 160 0.42 -0.62 7.06
C TYR A 160 0.08 0.85 7.34
N SER A 161 1.07 1.74 7.43
CA SER A 161 0.87 3.17 7.59
C SER A 161 0.86 3.87 6.22
N GLU A 162 1.89 4.64 5.89
CA GLU A 162 2.06 5.28 4.58
C GLU A 162 3.54 5.37 4.21
N PRO A 163 4.03 4.57 3.25
CA PRO A 163 5.44 4.58 2.83
C PRO A 163 6.00 5.91 2.39
N VAL A 164 5.17 6.79 1.83
CA VAL A 164 5.61 8.12 1.40
C VAL A 164 6.23 8.91 2.55
N ILE A 165 5.76 8.78 3.79
CA ILE A 165 6.29 9.59 4.91
C ILE A 165 7.63 9.09 5.43
N PHE A 166 7.95 7.80 5.30
CA PHE A 166 9.26 7.21 5.63
C PHE A 166 10.13 6.98 4.39
N TYR A 167 10.01 7.88 3.42
CA TYR A 167 10.65 7.83 2.11
C TYR A 167 12.14 7.46 2.16
N GLU A 168 12.95 8.16 2.95
CA GLU A 168 14.39 7.95 3.01
C GLU A 168 14.73 6.53 3.47
N TYR A 169 14.02 6.05 4.48
CA TYR A 169 14.18 4.69 4.99
C TYR A 169 13.75 3.62 3.98
N MET A 170 12.62 3.83 3.30
CA MET A 170 12.16 2.96 2.23
C MET A 170 13.19 2.88 1.09
N MET A 171 13.76 4.00 0.67
CA MET A 171 14.72 4.04 -0.44
C MET A 171 16.03 3.35 -0.09
N ASP A 172 16.56 3.58 1.11
CA ASP A 172 17.79 2.93 1.57
C ASP A 172 17.58 1.43 1.75
N THR A 173 16.41 1.03 2.24
CA THR A 173 16.02 -0.38 2.38
C THR A 173 15.87 -1.04 1.01
N ALA A 174 15.31 -0.34 0.03
CA ALA A 174 15.14 -0.87 -1.31
C ALA A 174 16.47 -1.16 -2.01
N GLU A 175 17.45 -0.26 -1.82
CA GLU A 175 18.82 -0.45 -2.31
C GLU A 175 19.51 -1.64 -1.63
N ALA A 176 19.38 -1.76 -0.30
CA ALA A 176 19.91 -2.89 0.45
C ALA A 176 19.27 -4.23 0.05
N ALA A 177 17.96 -4.24 -0.20
CA ALA A 177 17.19 -5.40 -0.62
C ALA A 177 17.65 -5.93 -1.99
N ARG A 178 17.84 -5.03 -2.96
CA ARG A 178 18.32 -5.38 -4.31
C ARG A 178 19.70 -6.04 -4.28
N SER A 179 20.60 -5.51 -3.45
CA SER A 179 21.92 -6.09 -3.23
C SER A 179 21.87 -7.53 -2.67
N ASN A 180 20.73 -7.92 -2.09
CA ASN A 180 20.47 -9.27 -1.55
C ASN A 180 19.52 -10.11 -2.42
N GLY A 181 19.18 -9.65 -3.64
CA GLY A 181 18.27 -10.36 -4.55
C GLY A 181 16.81 -10.40 -4.08
N VAL A 182 16.40 -9.48 -3.20
CA VAL A 182 15.02 -9.35 -2.71
C VAL A 182 14.34 -8.18 -3.43
N ARG A 183 13.14 -8.41 -3.97
CA ARG A 183 12.34 -7.37 -4.65
C ARG A 183 11.66 -6.43 -3.65
N ASN A 184 11.20 -5.28 -4.13
CA ASN A 184 10.59 -4.23 -3.33
C ASN A 184 9.19 -3.90 -3.84
N VAL A 185 8.21 -3.88 -2.93
CA VAL A 185 6.83 -3.50 -3.26
C VAL A 185 6.31 -2.44 -2.30
N VAL A 186 5.51 -1.50 -2.82
CA VAL A 186 4.99 -0.37 -2.05
C VAL A 186 3.47 -0.44 -1.98
N VAL A 187 2.90 -0.29 -0.78
CA VAL A 187 1.45 -0.20 -0.57
C VAL A 187 1.14 1.18 0.00
N THR A 188 0.58 2.07 -0.81
CA THR A 188 0.45 3.51 -0.51
C THR A 188 -0.94 4.06 -0.83
N GLY A 189 -1.33 5.16 -0.20
CA GLY A 189 -2.46 5.99 -0.65
C GLY A 189 -2.17 6.81 -1.90
N GLY A 190 -0.94 6.81 -2.42
CA GLY A 190 -0.56 7.50 -3.65
C GLY A 190 -0.53 9.02 -3.52
N TYR A 191 -0.42 9.55 -2.30
CA TYR A 191 -0.40 11.00 -2.04
C TYR A 191 1.05 11.51 -2.01
N ILE A 192 1.68 11.59 -3.18
CA ILE A 192 3.12 11.89 -3.38
C ILE A 192 3.31 12.86 -4.55
N LYS A 193 4.35 13.70 -4.52
CA LYS A 193 4.68 14.60 -5.64
C LYS A 193 5.39 13.83 -6.78
N ALA A 194 5.31 14.36 -7.99
CA ALA A 194 5.80 13.69 -9.19
C ALA A 194 7.31 13.38 -9.18
N GLU A 195 8.13 14.28 -8.63
CA GLU A 195 9.58 14.09 -8.54
C GLU A 195 9.97 12.94 -7.59
N PRO A 196 9.55 12.93 -6.30
CA PRO A 196 9.85 11.82 -5.41
C PRO A 196 9.25 10.49 -5.89
N LEU A 197 8.09 10.52 -6.57
CA LEU A 197 7.52 9.33 -7.21
C LEU A 197 8.41 8.78 -8.32
N ARG A 198 8.98 9.65 -9.17
CA ARG A 198 9.88 9.24 -10.26
C ARG A 198 11.11 8.52 -9.73
N GLU A 199 11.72 9.05 -8.68
CA GLU A 199 12.89 8.41 -8.05
C GLU A 199 12.50 7.11 -7.35
N LEU A 200 11.34 7.06 -6.69
CA LEU A 200 10.80 5.83 -6.11
C LEU A 200 10.66 4.72 -7.16
N CYS A 201 10.12 5.04 -8.34
CA CYS A 201 9.93 4.08 -9.43
C CYS A 201 11.25 3.45 -9.91
N ARG A 202 12.40 4.09 -9.69
CA ARG A 202 13.70 3.52 -10.04
C ARG A 202 14.19 2.48 -9.02
N ARG A 203 13.63 2.46 -7.81
CA ARG A 203 14.09 1.61 -6.69
C ARG A 203 13.17 0.45 -6.34
N VAL A 204 11.92 0.49 -6.78
CA VAL A 204 10.92 -0.55 -6.46
C VAL A 204 10.49 -1.33 -7.68
N ASP A 205 9.81 -2.46 -7.47
CA ASP A 205 9.39 -3.39 -8.52
C ASP A 205 7.88 -3.29 -8.80
N ALA A 206 7.07 -2.98 -7.79
CA ALA A 206 5.63 -2.79 -7.95
C ALA A 206 5.06 -1.81 -6.92
N VAL A 207 3.98 -1.11 -7.31
CA VAL A 207 3.26 -0.17 -6.46
C VAL A 207 1.78 -0.52 -6.44
N LYS A 208 1.21 -0.69 -5.25
CA LYS A 208 -0.22 -0.80 -5.04
C LYS A 208 -0.74 0.52 -4.50
N VAL A 209 -1.71 1.10 -5.20
CA VAL A 209 -2.35 2.35 -4.77
C VAL A 209 -3.74 2.04 -4.20
N ASP A 210 -3.96 2.43 -2.96
CA ASP A 210 -5.30 2.45 -2.38
C ASP A 210 -6.05 3.72 -2.81
N LEU A 211 -6.78 3.63 -3.92
CA LEU A 211 -7.66 4.69 -4.40
C LEU A 211 -8.94 4.70 -3.54
N LYS A 212 -9.00 5.63 -2.59
CA LYS A 212 -9.98 5.59 -1.48
C LYS A 212 -11.43 5.80 -1.94
N ALA A 213 -11.62 6.59 -2.99
CA ALA A 213 -12.89 6.81 -3.68
C ALA A 213 -12.62 7.41 -5.07
N PHE A 214 -13.64 7.57 -5.90
CA PHE A 214 -13.57 8.34 -7.14
C PHE A 214 -14.36 9.65 -7.05
N SER A 215 -14.24 10.31 -5.88
CA SER A 215 -14.95 11.55 -5.54
C SER A 215 -14.07 12.48 -4.71
N GLU A 216 -13.92 13.73 -5.14
CA GLU A 216 -13.23 14.79 -4.37
C GLU A 216 -13.93 15.08 -3.04
N LYS A 217 -15.26 14.96 -3.00
CA LYS A 217 -16.03 15.13 -1.75
C LYS A 217 -15.59 14.11 -0.71
N PHE A 218 -15.48 12.83 -1.10
CA PHE A 218 -15.04 11.77 -0.21
C PHE A 218 -13.60 12.02 0.27
N TYR A 219 -12.70 12.44 -0.63
CA TYR A 219 -11.33 12.75 -0.24
C TYR A 219 -11.24 13.87 0.80
N ARG A 220 -11.99 14.95 0.60
CA ARG A 220 -12.02 16.06 1.56
C ARG A 220 -12.63 15.64 2.90
N GLU A 221 -13.75 14.92 2.90
CA GLU A 221 -14.54 14.66 4.12
C GLU A 221 -14.11 13.41 4.89
N ILE A 222 -13.61 12.38 4.20
CA ILE A 222 -13.32 11.06 4.76
C ILE A 222 -11.81 10.78 4.81
N VAL A 223 -11.04 11.23 3.82
CA VAL A 223 -9.57 11.02 3.76
C VAL A 223 -8.80 12.18 4.41
N ASN A 224 -9.40 13.38 4.45
CA ASN A 224 -8.71 14.64 4.66
C ASN A 224 -7.56 14.82 3.65
N GLY A 225 -7.84 14.65 2.37
CA GLY A 225 -6.88 14.81 1.28
C GLY A 225 -7.59 15.23 -0.01
N GLU A 226 -6.94 15.04 -1.15
CA GLU A 226 -7.45 15.38 -2.48
C GLU A 226 -7.34 14.18 -3.41
N LEU A 227 -8.33 13.97 -4.28
CA LEU A 227 -8.34 12.86 -5.24
C LEU A 227 -7.35 13.12 -6.38
N LYS A 228 -7.35 14.34 -6.93
CA LYS A 228 -6.56 14.70 -8.11
C LYS A 228 -5.07 14.29 -8.00
N PRO A 229 -4.34 14.57 -6.91
CA PRO A 229 -2.94 14.13 -6.79
C PRO A 229 -2.74 12.61 -6.81
N VAL A 230 -3.73 11.83 -6.35
CA VAL A 230 -3.69 10.36 -6.40
C VAL A 230 -3.89 9.85 -7.82
N LEU A 231 -4.81 10.46 -8.58
CA LEU A 231 -5.00 10.15 -10.00
C LEU A 231 -3.76 10.51 -10.82
N GLU A 232 -3.14 11.66 -10.57
CA GLU A 232 -1.86 12.05 -11.18
C GLU A 232 -0.74 11.06 -10.86
N THR A 233 -0.69 10.55 -9.62
CA THR A 233 0.26 9.50 -9.22
C THR A 233 0.06 8.23 -10.04
N LEU A 234 -1.18 7.75 -10.20
CA LEU A 234 -1.50 6.57 -11.02
C LEU A 234 -1.08 6.75 -12.49
N VAL A 235 -1.36 7.91 -13.09
CA VAL A 235 -0.93 8.24 -14.46
C VAL A 235 0.60 8.27 -14.57
N ASN A 236 1.29 8.84 -13.58
CA ASN A 236 2.75 8.90 -13.58
C ASN A 236 3.39 7.52 -13.37
N LEU A 237 2.79 6.64 -12.55
CA LEU A 237 3.20 5.24 -12.44
C LEU A 237 3.08 4.52 -13.79
N ARG A 238 1.96 4.71 -14.50
CA ARG A 238 1.76 4.14 -15.83
C ARG A 238 2.80 4.63 -16.82
N LYS A 239 3.07 5.94 -16.87
CA LYS A 239 4.09 6.56 -17.73
C LYS A 239 5.50 6.04 -17.43
N ALA A 240 5.79 5.72 -16.17
CA ALA A 240 7.07 5.14 -15.76
C ALA A 240 7.19 3.62 -16.06
N GLY A 241 6.14 2.99 -16.59
CA GLY A 241 6.13 1.53 -16.82
C GLY A 241 6.09 0.72 -15.52
N MET A 242 5.73 1.33 -14.39
CA MET A 242 5.68 0.67 -13.09
C MET A 242 4.50 -0.30 -13.03
N TRP A 243 4.73 -1.54 -12.58
CA TRP A 243 3.64 -2.46 -12.31
C TRP A 243 2.75 -1.89 -11.20
N THR A 244 1.47 -1.73 -11.50
CA THR A 244 0.53 -1.07 -10.60
C THR A 244 -0.74 -1.89 -10.42
N GLU A 245 -1.19 -2.03 -9.17
CA GLU A 245 -2.51 -2.57 -8.83
C GLU A 245 -3.28 -1.55 -8.00
N ILE A 246 -4.61 -1.53 -8.14
CA ILE A 246 -5.48 -0.55 -7.47
C ILE A 246 -6.40 -1.28 -6.50
N VAL A 247 -6.45 -0.80 -5.26
CA VAL A 247 -7.45 -1.23 -4.29
C VAL A 247 -8.45 -0.12 -4.04
N TYR A 248 -9.72 -0.49 -4.11
CA TYR A 248 -10.87 0.34 -3.81
C TYR A 248 -11.66 -0.29 -2.67
N LEU A 249 -11.62 0.31 -1.49
CA LEU A 249 -12.40 -0.13 -0.34
C LEU A 249 -13.83 0.39 -0.49
N VAL A 250 -14.78 -0.52 -0.73
CA VAL A 250 -16.19 -0.14 -0.93
C VAL A 250 -16.84 0.01 0.43
N ILE A 251 -17.30 1.20 0.77
CA ILE A 251 -17.92 1.60 2.03
C ILE A 251 -19.38 1.98 1.75
N PRO A 252 -20.35 1.26 2.34
CA PRO A 252 -21.77 1.53 2.13
C PRO A 252 -22.13 3.00 2.36
N THR A 253 -22.98 3.56 1.50
CA THR A 253 -23.50 4.94 1.52
C THR A 253 -22.50 6.04 1.20
N LEU A 254 -21.20 5.73 1.14
CA LEU A 254 -20.17 6.74 0.94
C LEU A 254 -19.52 6.69 -0.44
N ASN A 255 -19.21 5.48 -0.94
CA ASN A 255 -18.50 5.31 -2.21
C ASN A 255 -18.95 4.03 -2.99
N ASP A 256 -20.21 3.63 -2.82
CA ASP A 256 -20.77 2.37 -3.35
C ASP A 256 -21.84 2.53 -4.45
N GLY A 257 -21.88 3.71 -5.06
CA GLY A 257 -22.83 4.07 -6.12
C GLY A 257 -22.39 3.63 -7.52
N ASP A 258 -23.36 3.23 -8.35
CA ASP A 258 -23.10 2.71 -9.70
C ASP A 258 -22.39 3.72 -10.62
N ALA A 259 -22.74 5.00 -10.51
CA ALA A 259 -22.10 6.07 -11.27
C ALA A 259 -20.61 6.20 -10.91
N GLU A 260 -20.27 6.00 -9.64
CA GLU A 260 -18.88 6.07 -9.17
C GLU A 260 -18.08 4.86 -9.66
N PHE A 261 -18.62 3.64 -9.54
CA PHE A 261 -17.98 2.43 -10.08
C PHE A 261 -17.75 2.51 -11.59
N ARG A 262 -18.76 3.01 -12.33
CA ARG A 262 -18.66 3.17 -13.78
C ARG A 262 -17.64 4.24 -14.16
N GLY A 263 -17.64 5.39 -13.46
CA GLY A 263 -16.67 6.46 -13.65
C GLY A 263 -15.24 5.97 -13.41
N LEU A 264 -15.02 5.25 -12.30
CA LEU A 264 -13.74 4.62 -11.98
C LEU A 264 -13.29 3.66 -13.07
N ALA A 265 -14.14 2.72 -13.48
CA ALA A 265 -13.78 1.69 -14.46
C ALA A 265 -13.41 2.30 -15.83
N ARG A 266 -14.18 3.29 -16.29
CA ARG A 266 -13.89 4.03 -17.52
C ARG A 266 -12.58 4.80 -17.44
N TRP A 267 -12.34 5.46 -16.31
CA TRP A 267 -11.11 6.21 -16.09
C TRP A 267 -9.88 5.28 -16.06
N VAL A 268 -9.93 4.16 -15.34
CA VAL A 268 -8.85 3.15 -15.31
C VAL A 268 -8.56 2.65 -16.71
N LYS A 269 -9.60 2.29 -17.48
CA LYS A 269 -9.47 1.86 -18.87
C LYS A 269 -8.80 2.91 -19.75
N ALA A 270 -9.22 4.16 -19.66
CA ALA A 270 -8.74 5.24 -20.51
C ALA A 270 -7.30 5.66 -20.18
N GLU A 271 -6.98 5.83 -18.90
CA GLU A 271 -5.71 6.40 -18.46
C GLU A 271 -4.62 5.35 -18.20
N LEU A 272 -5.01 4.15 -17.75
CA LEU A 272 -4.07 3.13 -17.28
C LEU A 272 -4.07 1.88 -18.16
N GLY A 273 -5.21 1.55 -18.77
CA GLY A 273 -5.40 0.43 -19.69
C GLY A 273 -6.26 -0.69 -19.08
N LEU A 274 -6.61 -1.67 -19.93
CA LEU A 274 -7.52 -2.77 -19.60
C LEU A 274 -6.95 -3.80 -18.60
N ASP A 275 -5.63 -3.79 -18.47
CA ASP A 275 -4.85 -4.85 -17.83
C ASP A 275 -4.44 -4.54 -16.39
N VAL A 276 -4.75 -3.34 -15.88
CA VAL A 276 -4.45 -2.96 -14.49
C VAL A 276 -5.43 -3.66 -13.54
N PRO A 277 -4.94 -4.47 -12.59
CA PRO A 277 -5.80 -5.09 -11.58
C PRO A 277 -6.53 -4.05 -10.74
N LEU A 278 -7.86 -4.18 -10.67
CA LEU A 278 -8.73 -3.38 -9.81
C LEU A 278 -9.41 -4.28 -8.79
N HIS A 279 -9.19 -4.00 -7.51
CA HIS A 279 -9.70 -4.78 -6.40
C HIS A 279 -10.80 -4.02 -5.65
N PHE A 280 -12.04 -4.50 -5.72
CA PHE A 280 -13.12 -4.03 -4.85
C PHE A 280 -13.10 -4.84 -3.55
N THR A 281 -12.81 -4.18 -2.44
CA THR A 281 -12.61 -4.86 -1.15
C THR A 281 -13.72 -4.54 -0.16
N ARG A 282 -14.12 -5.55 0.62
CA ARG A 282 -15.15 -5.41 1.66
C ARG A 282 -14.66 -4.53 2.80
N PHE A 283 -15.44 -3.50 3.14
CA PHE A 283 -15.28 -2.72 4.35
C PHE A 283 -15.83 -3.45 5.56
N HIS A 284 -15.12 -3.28 6.68
CA HIS A 284 -15.56 -3.69 8.01
C HIS A 284 -15.52 -2.46 8.93
N PRO A 285 -16.55 -2.22 9.76
CA PRO A 285 -16.62 -1.03 10.60
C PRO A 285 -15.43 -0.92 11.56
N GLN A 286 -14.68 0.17 11.46
CA GLN A 286 -13.46 0.39 12.25
C GLN A 286 -13.19 1.89 12.39
N TYR A 287 -12.33 2.24 13.36
CA TYR A 287 -11.87 3.59 13.67
C TYR A 287 -13.03 4.58 13.88
N LEU A 288 -13.22 5.55 12.98
CA LEU A 288 -14.24 6.59 13.11
C LEU A 288 -15.52 6.29 12.32
N LEU A 289 -15.57 5.21 11.53
CA LEU A 289 -16.74 4.79 10.76
C LEU A 289 -17.39 3.52 11.32
N LYS A 290 -17.52 3.43 12.65
CA LYS A 290 -18.09 2.25 13.32
C LYS A 290 -19.61 2.12 13.15
N ASN A 291 -20.28 3.20 12.73
CA ASN A 291 -21.73 3.29 12.58
C ASN A 291 -22.26 2.79 11.22
N LEU A 292 -21.38 2.49 10.28
CA LEU A 292 -21.76 1.95 8.96
C LEU A 292 -21.78 0.41 9.01
N PRO A 293 -22.55 -0.27 8.14
CA PRO A 293 -22.53 -1.73 8.07
C PRO A 293 -21.27 -2.25 7.34
N VAL A 294 -20.99 -3.55 7.53
CA VAL A 294 -20.09 -4.30 6.64
C VAL A 294 -20.63 -4.24 5.21
N THR A 295 -19.76 -4.09 4.21
CA THR A 295 -20.20 -4.04 2.80
C THR A 295 -20.86 -5.35 2.40
N PRO A 296 -22.13 -5.33 1.95
CA PRO A 296 -22.79 -6.52 1.46
C PRO A 296 -22.03 -7.13 0.27
N LEU A 297 -21.97 -8.46 0.19
CA LEU A 297 -21.33 -9.15 -0.95
C LEU A 297 -21.92 -8.68 -2.30
N LYS A 298 -23.25 -8.55 -2.36
CA LYS A 298 -23.97 -8.09 -3.56
C LYS A 298 -23.50 -6.72 -4.06
N THR A 299 -23.08 -5.83 -3.17
CA THR A 299 -22.52 -4.52 -3.56
C THR A 299 -21.19 -4.68 -4.27
N LEU A 300 -20.33 -5.58 -3.79
CA LEU A 300 -19.05 -5.90 -4.44
C LEU A 300 -19.25 -6.59 -5.78
N GLU A 301 -20.14 -7.59 -5.84
CA GLU A 301 -20.52 -8.27 -7.08
C GLU A 301 -21.05 -7.29 -8.12
N ARG A 302 -21.86 -6.31 -7.71
CA ARG A 302 -22.35 -5.22 -8.56
C ARG A 302 -21.20 -4.35 -9.08
N ALA A 303 -20.28 -3.92 -8.21
CA ALA A 303 -19.11 -3.15 -8.62
C ALA A 303 -18.26 -3.89 -9.65
N LYS A 304 -18.04 -5.19 -9.43
CA LYS A 304 -17.34 -6.07 -10.37
C LYS A 304 -18.08 -6.18 -11.70
N ALA A 305 -19.38 -6.45 -11.69
CA ALA A 305 -20.17 -6.58 -12.92
C ALA A 305 -20.12 -5.30 -13.77
N ILE A 306 -20.17 -4.12 -13.14
CA ILE A 306 -20.03 -2.83 -13.84
C ILE A 306 -18.63 -2.69 -14.46
N ALA A 307 -17.58 -2.98 -13.71
CA ALA A 307 -16.20 -2.86 -14.22
C ALA A 307 -15.88 -3.88 -15.32
N ASP A 308 -16.38 -5.11 -15.21
CA ASP A 308 -16.29 -6.13 -16.25
C ASP A 308 -17.04 -5.68 -17.52
N ALA A 309 -18.23 -5.07 -17.38
CA ALA A 309 -19.02 -4.55 -18.51
C ALA A 309 -18.35 -3.37 -19.23
N GLU A 310 -17.57 -2.56 -18.52
CA GLU A 310 -16.74 -1.49 -19.14
C GLU A 310 -15.47 -2.05 -19.82
N GLY A 311 -15.18 -3.34 -19.61
CA GLY A 311 -14.19 -4.12 -20.35
C GLY A 311 -12.86 -4.37 -19.62
N LEU A 312 -12.76 -4.07 -18.32
CA LEU A 312 -11.54 -4.37 -17.56
C LEU A 312 -11.31 -5.88 -17.48
N HIS A 313 -10.06 -6.32 -17.68
CA HIS A 313 -9.73 -7.74 -17.73
C HIS A 313 -9.60 -8.39 -16.35
N TYR A 314 -9.14 -7.61 -15.36
CA TYR A 314 -8.74 -8.11 -14.05
C TYR A 314 -9.44 -7.32 -12.93
N VAL A 315 -10.69 -7.70 -12.65
CA VAL A 315 -11.47 -7.14 -11.55
C VAL A 315 -11.67 -8.20 -10.47
N TYR A 316 -11.18 -7.90 -9.27
CA TYR A 316 -11.15 -8.80 -8.13
C TYR A 316 -12.08 -8.35 -7.02
N LEU A 317 -12.60 -9.32 -6.26
CA LEU A 317 -13.23 -9.06 -4.98
C LEU A 317 -12.29 -9.48 -3.86
N GLY A 318 -12.03 -8.60 -2.90
CA GLY A 318 -11.17 -8.91 -1.74
C GLY A 318 -11.93 -8.88 -0.42
N ASN A 319 -11.35 -9.52 0.61
CA ASN A 319 -11.97 -9.77 1.92
C ASN A 319 -13.28 -10.60 1.81
N VAL A 320 -13.29 -11.54 0.87
CA VAL A 320 -14.42 -12.44 0.58
C VAL A 320 -13.92 -13.88 0.39
N PRO A 321 -13.30 -14.49 1.42
CA PRO A 321 -12.57 -15.75 1.27
C PRO A 321 -13.45 -16.85 0.66
N GLY A 322 -12.91 -17.51 -0.37
CA GLY A 322 -13.57 -18.59 -1.11
C GLY A 322 -14.46 -18.11 -2.25
N HIS A 323 -14.58 -16.80 -2.47
CA HIS A 323 -15.36 -16.28 -3.58
C HIS A 323 -14.61 -16.47 -4.93
N PRO A 324 -15.26 -16.94 -6.00
CA PRO A 324 -14.59 -17.20 -7.28
C PRO A 324 -13.90 -15.98 -7.91
N ALA A 325 -14.32 -14.77 -7.56
CA ALA A 325 -13.69 -13.52 -8.00
C ALA A 325 -12.38 -13.15 -7.27
N GLU A 326 -11.89 -13.99 -6.36
CA GLU A 326 -10.50 -13.92 -5.84
C GLU A 326 -9.50 -14.55 -6.84
N ASN A 327 -9.99 -15.41 -7.74
CA ASN A 327 -9.16 -16.12 -8.72
C ASN A 327 -8.79 -15.22 -9.91
N THR A 328 -7.61 -15.44 -10.48
CA THR A 328 -7.21 -14.85 -11.75
C THR A 328 -7.67 -15.74 -12.90
N TYR A 329 -8.38 -15.18 -13.88
CA TYR A 329 -8.83 -15.88 -15.08
C TYR A 329 -8.10 -15.36 -16.32
N CYS A 330 -7.92 -16.21 -17.33
CA CYS A 330 -7.40 -15.77 -18.61
C CYS A 330 -8.45 -14.88 -19.32
N PRO A 331 -8.09 -13.66 -19.78
CA PRO A 331 -9.05 -12.78 -20.46
C PRO A 331 -9.51 -13.35 -21.80
N LYS A 332 -8.70 -14.23 -22.43
CA LYS A 332 -9.01 -14.86 -23.72
C LYS A 332 -9.84 -16.14 -23.59
N CYS A 333 -9.35 -17.14 -22.86
CA CYS A 333 -9.98 -18.46 -22.80
C CYS A 333 -10.76 -18.74 -21.51
N ARG A 334 -10.81 -17.77 -20.58
CA ARG A 334 -11.55 -17.84 -19.30
C ARG A 334 -11.17 -18.98 -18.36
N ARG A 335 -10.13 -19.76 -18.65
CA ARG A 335 -9.58 -20.74 -17.69
C ARG A 335 -9.05 -20.04 -16.45
N VAL A 336 -9.20 -20.69 -15.29
CA VAL A 336 -8.57 -20.27 -14.04
C VAL A 336 -7.06 -20.38 -14.21
N LEU A 337 -6.36 -19.28 -13.95
CA LEU A 337 -4.91 -19.16 -14.03
C LEU A 337 -4.27 -19.20 -12.65
N ILE A 338 -4.87 -18.54 -11.67
CA ILE A 338 -4.41 -18.60 -10.29
C ILE A 338 -5.64 -18.84 -9.43
N GLN A 339 -5.67 -19.98 -8.77
CA GLN A 339 -6.74 -20.33 -7.84
C GLN A 339 -6.35 -19.91 -6.43
N ARG A 340 -7.17 -19.07 -5.81
CA ARG A 340 -7.00 -18.53 -4.47
C ARG A 340 -8.11 -18.99 -3.56
N GLU A 341 -7.77 -19.14 -2.29
CA GLU A 341 -8.71 -19.28 -1.20
C GLU A 341 -8.21 -18.39 -0.05
N GLY A 342 -8.72 -17.15 0.01
CA GLY A 342 -8.13 -16.12 0.83
C GLY A 342 -6.67 -15.85 0.44
N TYR A 343 -5.72 -16.12 1.35
CA TYR A 343 -4.29 -15.89 1.13
C TYR A 343 -3.53 -17.12 0.61
N PHE A 344 -4.20 -18.25 0.40
CA PHE A 344 -3.56 -19.48 -0.08
C PHE A 344 -3.71 -19.63 -1.59
N ILE A 345 -2.62 -20.02 -2.25
CA ILE A 345 -2.63 -20.38 -3.67
C ILE A 345 -2.80 -21.89 -3.81
N ARG A 346 -3.90 -22.31 -4.45
CA ARG A 346 -4.21 -23.72 -4.73
C ARG A 346 -3.60 -24.20 -6.05
N GLY A 347 -3.36 -23.29 -7.00
CA GLY A 347 -2.77 -23.63 -8.29
C GLY A 347 -2.35 -22.41 -9.09
N VAL A 348 -1.27 -22.56 -9.87
CA VAL A 348 -0.74 -21.54 -10.79
C VAL A 348 -0.57 -22.16 -12.17
N HIS A 349 -1.31 -21.66 -13.15
CA HIS A 349 -1.36 -22.09 -14.54
C HIS A 349 -0.85 -21.00 -15.51
N ILE A 350 0.10 -20.21 -15.02
CA ILE A 350 0.86 -19.23 -15.80
C ILE A 350 2.28 -19.77 -15.97
N LYS A 351 2.80 -19.78 -17.20
CA LYS A 351 4.18 -20.16 -17.50
C LYS A 351 4.83 -19.05 -18.32
N ARG A 352 5.94 -18.50 -17.83
CA ARG A 352 6.68 -17.38 -18.48
C ARG A 352 5.74 -16.21 -18.85
N GLY A 353 4.86 -15.83 -17.92
CA GLY A 353 3.88 -14.76 -18.10
C GLY A 353 2.79 -15.02 -19.15
N ARG A 354 2.51 -16.28 -19.49
CA ARG A 354 1.48 -16.66 -20.45
C ARG A 354 0.53 -17.71 -19.87
N CYS A 355 -0.73 -17.64 -20.29
CA CYS A 355 -1.72 -18.69 -20.01
C CYS A 355 -1.24 -20.02 -20.60
N GLN A 356 -1.16 -21.07 -19.77
CA GLN A 356 -0.78 -22.41 -20.24
C GLN A 356 -1.75 -23.00 -21.28
N GLY A 357 -3.03 -22.60 -21.23
CA GLY A 357 -4.06 -23.14 -22.12
C GLY A 357 -4.14 -22.51 -23.52
N CYS A 358 -3.91 -21.19 -23.65
CA CYS A 358 -4.10 -20.49 -24.92
C CYS A 358 -2.96 -19.52 -25.29
N GLN A 359 -1.87 -19.50 -24.50
CA GLN A 359 -0.67 -18.69 -24.71
C GLN A 359 -0.87 -17.16 -24.67
N GLN A 360 -2.07 -16.70 -24.29
CA GLN A 360 -2.35 -15.28 -24.05
C GLN A 360 -1.33 -14.72 -23.03
N PRO A 361 -0.62 -13.63 -23.35
CA PRO A 361 0.17 -12.88 -22.37
C PRO A 361 -0.71 -12.44 -21.21
N ILE A 362 -0.24 -12.71 -19.98
CA ILE A 362 -0.88 -12.29 -18.75
C ILE A 362 0.04 -11.24 -18.12
N PRO A 363 -0.41 -9.97 -18.02
CA PRO A 363 0.39 -8.88 -17.51
C PRO A 363 0.62 -9.06 -16.01
N GLY A 364 1.86 -8.89 -15.55
CA GLY A 364 2.24 -9.06 -14.15
C GLY A 364 3.72 -9.36 -13.97
N ILE A 365 4.15 -9.44 -12.72
CA ILE A 365 5.48 -9.87 -12.31
C ILE A 365 5.38 -11.32 -11.85
N TRP A 366 5.84 -12.23 -12.70
CA TRP A 366 5.77 -13.66 -12.46
C TRP A 366 7.14 -14.22 -12.03
N GLY A 367 7.10 -15.36 -11.31
CA GLY A 367 8.28 -16.10 -10.88
C GLY A 367 8.88 -16.98 -11.97
#